data_AF-A0A847HQT7-F1
#
_entry.id   AF-A0A847HQT7-F1
#
_cell.length_a   1.000
_cell.length_b   1.000
_cell.length_c   1.000
_cell.angle_alpha   90.00
_cell.angle_beta   90.00
_cell.angle_gamma   90.00
#
_symmetry.space_group_name_H-M   'P 1'
#
loop_
_entity.id
_entity.type
_entity.pdbx_description
1 polymer ?
#
loop_
_entity_poly.entity_id
_entity_poly.type
_entity_poly.pdbx_seq_one_letter_code
_entity_poly.pdbx_strand_id
1 'polypeptide(L)'
;MLRKFPPAFPTLIVGVTRESRALIADMQQHKNALTPVAVIDGYGVKDTDIYGVPVRGKLNKIEDVLREERVTHLIQCAELEQSMNLLGICRQHGIHYMLLPSVLGIVERDERIETLAGHPVTVVSPKEKIWWWLFQ
;
A
#
# COMPACT_ATOMS: atom_id res chain seq x y z
N MET A 1 -0.13 21.24 12.50
CA MET A 1 1.15 20.53 12.28
C MET A 1 1.32 20.38 10.78
N LEU A 2 2.25 21.13 10.17
CA LEU A 2 2.44 21.13 8.72
C LEU A 2 3.36 19.97 8.33
N ARG A 3 2.95 19.20 7.31
CA ARG A 3 3.82 18.29 6.56
C ARG A 3 5.17 18.98 6.33
N LYS A 4 6.29 18.34 6.70
CA LYS A 4 7.61 18.86 6.35
C LYS A 4 7.67 18.94 4.83
N PHE A 5 7.95 20.13 4.30
CA PHE A 5 8.28 20.32 2.90
C PHE A 5 9.81 20.47 2.78
N PRO A 6 10.46 19.70 1.88
CA PRO A 6 9.90 18.63 1.05
C PRO A 6 9.47 17.39 1.88
N PRO A 7 8.56 16.55 1.35
CA PRO A 7 8.18 15.29 2.00
C PRO A 7 9.42 14.43 2.27
N ALA A 8 9.49 13.78 3.43
CA ALA A 8 10.66 12.98 3.79
C ALA A 8 10.83 11.78 2.84
N PHE A 9 9.75 11.07 2.55
CA PHE A 9 9.71 10.00 1.55
C PHE A 9 8.42 10.09 0.71
N PRO A 10 8.46 10.79 -0.45
CA PRO A 10 7.33 10.86 -1.37
C PRO A 10 6.89 9.46 -1.80
N THR A 11 5.64 9.12 -1.52
CA THR A 11 5.09 7.77 -1.67
C THR A 11 3.93 7.77 -2.66
N LEU A 12 3.98 6.87 -3.64
CA LEU A 12 2.89 6.57 -4.57
C LEU A 12 2.04 5.43 -4.00
N ILE A 13 0.72 5.64 -3.96
CA ILE A 13 -0.24 4.60 -3.63
C ILE A 13 -0.82 4.02 -4.93
N VAL A 14 -0.84 2.70 -5.07
CA VAL A 14 -1.43 2.02 -6.24
C VAL A 14 -2.65 1.23 -5.80
N GLY A 15 -3.82 1.58 -6.34
CA GLY A 15 -5.10 0.96 -6.04
C GLY A 15 -5.97 1.83 -5.14
N VAL A 16 -7.19 2.13 -5.60
CA VAL A 16 -8.20 2.84 -4.83
C VAL A 16 -9.16 1.83 -4.20
N THR A 17 -8.86 1.45 -2.96
CA THR A 17 -9.61 0.48 -2.18
C THR A 17 -10.06 1.11 -0.86
N ARG A 18 -10.88 0.38 -0.09
CA ARG A 18 -11.23 0.82 1.26
C ARG A 18 -9.98 0.87 2.15
N GLU A 19 -9.09 -0.09 1.97
CA GLU A 19 -7.86 -0.26 2.71
C GLU A 19 -6.86 0.85 2.36
N SER A 20 -6.71 1.22 1.08
CA SER A 20 -5.82 2.33 0.71
C SER A 20 -6.32 3.68 1.21
N ARG A 21 -7.65 3.89 1.25
CA ARG A 21 -8.25 5.08 1.88
C ARG A 21 -7.95 5.14 3.37
N ALA A 22 -8.15 4.04 4.10
CA ALA A 22 -7.84 3.96 5.53
C ALA A 22 -6.35 4.23 5.79
N LEU A 23 -5.46 3.59 5.02
CA LEU A 23 -4.02 3.82 5.10
C LEU A 23 -3.66 5.30 4.90
N ILE A 24 -4.20 5.95 3.85
CA ILE A 24 -3.93 7.37 3.58
C ILE A 24 -4.41 8.25 4.73
N ALA A 25 -5.61 7.99 5.27
CA ALA A 25 -6.15 8.74 6.41
C ALA A 25 -5.24 8.60 7.65
N ASP A 26 -4.80 7.38 7.97
CA ASP A 26 -3.93 7.11 9.12
C ASP A 26 -2.55 7.76 8.96
N MET A 27 -1.96 7.69 7.76
CA MET A 27 -0.67 8.34 7.45
C MET A 27 -0.74 9.86 7.57
N GLN A 28 -1.91 10.46 7.39
CA GLN A 28 -2.10 11.91 7.53
C GLN A 28 -2.34 12.34 8.97
N GLN A 29 -3.03 11.51 9.77
CA GLN A 29 -3.31 11.81 11.17
C GLN A 29 -2.06 11.65 12.05
N HIS A 30 -1.18 10.72 11.71
CA HIS A 30 0.02 10.39 12.48
C HIS A 30 1.27 10.96 11.83
N LYS A 31 2.32 11.23 12.63
CA LYS A 31 3.65 11.56 12.06
C LYS A 31 4.21 10.32 11.35
N ASN A 32 4.17 10.34 10.02
CA ASN A 32 4.78 9.32 9.18
C ASN A 32 5.92 9.92 8.32
N ALA A 33 6.99 9.16 8.11
CA ALA A 33 8.07 9.55 7.21
C ALA A 33 7.65 9.36 5.73
N LEU A 34 6.84 8.33 5.45
CA LEU A 34 6.19 8.13 4.17
C LEU A 34 5.06 9.14 4.02
N THR A 35 5.08 9.89 2.92
CA THR A 35 4.06 10.91 2.63
C THR A 35 3.41 10.58 1.28
N PRO A 36 2.13 10.19 1.26
CA PRO A 36 1.39 9.99 0.02
C PRO A 36 1.35 11.29 -0.80
N VAL A 37 1.88 11.25 -2.03
CA VAL A 37 1.92 12.40 -2.95
C VAL A 37 1.00 12.24 -4.15
N ALA A 38 0.71 10.99 -4.53
CA ALA A 38 -0.21 10.67 -5.61
C ALA A 38 -0.83 9.29 -5.40
N VAL A 39 -1.97 9.07 -6.05
CA VAL A 39 -2.63 7.77 -6.17
C VAL A 39 -2.81 7.44 -7.64
N ILE A 40 -2.61 6.18 -8.00
CA ILE A 40 -2.95 5.63 -9.32
C ILE A 40 -3.82 4.39 -9.10
N ASP A 41 -4.73 4.11 -10.02
CA ASP A 41 -5.56 2.90 -9.99
C ASP A 41 -5.39 2.11 -11.29
N GLY A 42 -5.43 0.78 -11.29
CA GLY A 42 -5.18 0.02 -12.52
C GLY A 42 -6.31 0.10 -13.53
N TYR A 43 -7.55 0.06 -13.06
CA TYR A 43 -8.74 0.18 -13.92
C TYR A 43 -9.18 1.62 -14.14
N GLY A 44 -8.79 2.52 -13.22
CA GLY A 44 -9.15 3.92 -13.20
C GLY A 44 -10.42 4.16 -12.40
N VAL A 45 -10.46 5.28 -11.67
CA VAL A 45 -11.58 5.65 -10.81
C VAL A 45 -12.14 7.03 -11.12
N LYS A 46 -13.32 7.32 -10.59
CA LYS A 46 -13.95 8.65 -10.68
C LYS A 46 -13.38 9.65 -9.68
N ASP A 47 -12.80 9.17 -8.58
CA ASP A 47 -12.16 10.00 -7.58
C ASP A 47 -11.03 10.83 -8.21
N THR A 48 -11.04 12.13 -7.93
CA THR A 48 -9.98 13.07 -8.33
C THR A 48 -8.91 13.22 -7.24
N ASP A 49 -9.28 12.94 -5.98
CA ASP A 49 -8.39 12.93 -4.82
C ASP A 49 -8.90 11.98 -3.74
N ILE A 50 -8.01 11.58 -2.83
CA ILE A 50 -8.29 10.80 -1.64
C ILE A 50 -7.67 11.51 -0.45
N TYR A 51 -8.50 12.11 0.40
CA TYR A 51 -8.07 12.92 1.54
C TYR A 51 -7.03 14.00 1.13
N GLY A 52 -7.24 14.67 0.00
CA GLY A 52 -6.31 15.67 -0.53
C GLY A 52 -5.03 15.12 -1.18
N VAL A 53 -4.90 13.80 -1.34
CA VAL A 53 -3.86 13.17 -2.17
C VAL A 53 -4.44 12.98 -3.58
N PRO A 54 -3.86 13.59 -4.62
CA PRO A 54 -4.47 13.56 -5.95
C PRO A 54 -4.41 12.18 -6.60
N VAL A 55 -5.49 11.82 -7.29
CA VAL A 55 -5.54 10.64 -8.17
C VAL A 55 -5.05 11.05 -9.55
N ARG A 56 -3.94 10.46 -10.01
CA ARG A 56 -3.28 10.81 -11.28
C ARG A 56 -3.76 9.99 -12.48
N GLY A 57 -4.68 9.05 -12.27
CA GLY A 57 -5.35 8.28 -13.30
C GLY A 57 -4.97 6.80 -13.27
N LYS A 58 -4.67 6.24 -14.44
CA LYS A 58 -4.44 4.80 -14.64
C LYS A 58 -2.97 4.41 -14.53
N LEU A 59 -2.71 3.10 -14.36
CA LEU A 59 -1.37 2.52 -14.23
C LEU A 59 -0.41 2.88 -15.38
N ASN A 60 -0.94 3.11 -16.58
CA ASN A 60 -0.13 3.52 -17.73
C ASN A 60 0.60 4.87 -17.57
N LYS A 61 0.23 5.69 -16.57
CA LYS A 61 0.89 6.96 -16.25
C LYS A 61 1.95 6.84 -15.16
N ILE A 62 2.24 5.63 -14.68
CA ILE A 62 3.10 5.43 -13.51
C ILE A 62 4.47 6.07 -13.67
N GLU A 63 5.16 5.89 -14.80
CA GLU A 63 6.50 6.45 -15.00
C GLU A 63 6.52 7.98 -14.99
N ASP A 64 5.48 8.62 -15.53
CA ASP A 64 5.32 10.08 -15.49
C ASP A 64 5.15 10.55 -14.05
N VAL A 65 4.26 9.90 -13.30
CA VAL A 65 3.99 10.21 -11.89
C VAL A 65 5.22 9.98 -11.01
N LEU A 66 5.98 8.89 -11.23
CA LEU A 66 7.22 8.64 -10.50
C LEU A 66 8.22 9.80 -10.64
N ARG A 67 8.31 10.37 -11.84
CA ARG A 67 9.22 11.46 -12.18
C ARG A 67 8.73 12.81 -11.66
N GLU A 68 7.48 13.16 -11.95
CA GLU A 68 6.88 14.46 -11.64
C GLU A 68 6.79 14.67 -10.13
N GLU A 69 6.36 13.64 -9.39
CA GLU A 69 6.15 13.70 -7.94
C GLU A 69 7.40 13.29 -7.15
N ARG A 70 8.51 12.97 -7.82
CA ARG A 70 9.78 12.53 -7.23
C ARG A 70 9.57 11.38 -6.24
N VAL A 71 8.79 10.39 -6.68
CA VAL A 71 8.44 9.24 -5.86
C VAL A 71 9.70 8.49 -5.46
N THR A 72 9.74 8.03 -4.21
CA THR A 72 10.83 7.19 -3.67
C THR A 72 10.31 5.85 -3.16
N HIS A 73 9.01 5.77 -2.86
CA HIS A 73 8.36 4.60 -2.31
C HIS A 73 7.04 4.33 -3.05
N LEU A 74 6.69 3.06 -3.23
CA LEU A 74 5.42 2.62 -3.80
C LEU A 74 4.75 1.65 -2.85
N ILE A 75 3.47 1.86 -2.55
CA ILE A 75 2.65 0.91 -1.79
C ILE A 75 1.53 0.39 -2.69
N GLN A 76 1.57 -0.90 -3.00
CA GLN A 76 0.51 -1.57 -3.73
C GLN A 76 -0.62 -1.98 -2.77
N CYS A 77 -1.83 -1.55 -3.10
CA CYS A 77 -3.03 -1.71 -2.29
C CYS A 77 -4.18 -2.42 -3.05
N ALA A 78 -3.94 -2.83 -4.31
CA ALA A 78 -4.89 -3.59 -5.13
C ALA A 78 -4.16 -4.42 -6.19
N GLU A 79 -4.94 -5.24 -6.92
CA GLU A 79 -4.56 -5.86 -8.20
C GLU A 79 -3.28 -6.69 -8.15
N LEU A 80 -3.36 -7.88 -7.56
CA LEU A 80 -2.21 -8.79 -7.46
C LEU A 80 -1.61 -9.11 -8.84
N GLU A 81 -2.43 -9.14 -9.90
CA GLU A 81 -2.00 -9.36 -11.27
C GLU A 81 -0.98 -8.33 -11.78
N GLN A 82 -0.99 -7.11 -11.24
CA GLN A 82 -0.06 -6.04 -11.64
C GLN A 82 1.28 -6.06 -10.90
N SER A 83 1.43 -6.91 -9.88
CA SER A 83 2.58 -6.87 -8.96
C SER A 83 3.92 -7.07 -9.66
N MET A 84 3.99 -7.98 -10.64
CA MET A 84 5.22 -8.26 -11.37
C MET A 84 5.69 -7.06 -12.20
N ASN A 85 4.74 -6.36 -12.83
CA ASN A 85 5.03 -5.15 -13.59
C ASN A 85 5.49 -4.03 -12.66
N LEU A 86 4.77 -3.80 -11.55
CA LEU A 86 5.11 -2.82 -10.53
C LEU A 86 6.51 -3.05 -9.93
N LEU A 87 6.84 -4.29 -9.58
CA LEU A 87 8.16 -4.68 -9.09
C LEU A 87 9.26 -4.40 -10.12
N GLY A 88 9.00 -4.70 -11.40
CA GLY A 88 9.91 -4.40 -12.50
C GLY A 88 10.22 -2.91 -12.61
N ILE A 89 9.17 -2.08 -12.62
CA ILE A 89 9.27 -0.61 -12.67
C ILE A 89 10.01 -0.09 -11.44
N CYS A 90 9.64 -0.55 -10.24
CA CYS A 90 10.28 -0.10 -9.01
C CYS A 90 11.79 -0.42 -9.01
N ARG A 91 12.18 -1.62 -9.45
CA ARG A 91 13.59 -2.01 -9.56
C ARG A 91 14.36 -1.15 -10.56
N GLN A 92 13.75 -0.86 -11.72
CA GLN A 92 14.37 -0.02 -12.76
C GLN A 92 14.61 1.41 -12.27
N HIS A 93 13.70 1.94 -11.46
CA HIS A 93 13.74 3.33 -10.99
C HIS A 93 14.31 3.50 -9.57
N GLY A 94 14.76 2.43 -8.91
CA GLY A 94 15.27 2.48 -7.54
C GLY A 94 14.21 2.86 -6.49
N ILE A 95 12.95 2.50 -6.73
CA ILE A 95 11.82 2.78 -5.85
C ILE A 95 11.66 1.65 -4.84
N HIS A 96 11.46 2.00 -3.57
CA HIS A 96 11.15 1.04 -2.52
C HIS A 96 9.70 0.55 -2.67
N TYR A 97 9.53 -0.73 -2.99
CA TYR A 97 8.24 -1.35 -3.16
C TYR A 97 7.74 -1.99 -1.86
N MET A 98 6.47 -1.78 -1.55
CA MET A 98 5.72 -2.41 -0.45
C MET A 98 4.36 -2.87 -0.97
N LEU A 99 3.81 -3.92 -0.34
CA LEU A 99 2.51 -4.50 -0.67
C LEU A 99 1.68 -4.60 0.60
N LEU A 100 0.42 -4.17 0.55
CA LEU A 100 -0.52 -4.44 1.62
C LEU A 100 -0.92 -5.93 1.62
N PRO A 101 -0.88 -6.62 2.78
CA PRO A 101 -1.29 -8.03 2.87
C PRO A 101 -2.71 -8.29 2.37
N SER A 102 -3.62 -7.33 2.50
CA SER A 102 -5.00 -7.41 1.98
C SER A 102 -5.07 -7.72 0.48
N VAL A 103 -4.06 -7.34 -0.31
CA VAL A 103 -3.97 -7.67 -1.74
C VAL A 103 -3.80 -9.18 -1.96
N LEU A 104 -3.22 -9.90 -0.99
CA LEU A 104 -3.06 -11.34 -0.99
C LEU A 104 -4.28 -12.07 -0.40
N GLY A 105 -5.36 -11.36 -0.05
CA GLY A 105 -6.50 -11.91 0.67
C GLY A 105 -6.23 -12.16 2.16
N ILE A 106 -5.12 -11.63 2.67
CA ILE A 106 -4.68 -11.75 4.06
C ILE A 106 -5.32 -10.58 4.83
N VAL A 107 -6.16 -10.88 5.83
CA VAL A 107 -6.98 -9.88 6.54
C VAL A 107 -6.45 -9.65 7.95
N GLU A 108 -6.18 -8.38 8.28
CA GLU A 108 -5.31 -7.80 9.34
C GLU A 108 -5.40 -8.36 10.78
N ARG A 109 -6.32 -9.27 11.10
CA ARG A 109 -6.57 -9.63 12.50
C ARG A 109 -5.65 -10.72 13.06
N ASP A 110 -4.98 -11.51 12.23
CA ASP A 110 -4.23 -12.70 12.67
C ASP A 110 -2.88 -12.90 11.91
N GLU A 111 -2.26 -11.80 11.48
CA GLU A 111 -1.08 -11.80 10.61
C GLU A 111 0.24 -11.56 11.36
N ARG A 112 1.30 -12.29 10.97
CA ARG A 112 2.66 -12.09 11.49
C ARG A 112 3.70 -12.34 10.39
N ILE A 113 4.79 -11.58 10.42
CA ILE A 113 6.00 -11.93 9.66
C ILE A 113 6.81 -12.89 10.51
N GLU A 114 7.02 -14.10 10.02
CA GLU A 114 7.85 -15.13 10.66
C GLU A 114 9.00 -15.55 9.75
N THR A 115 9.96 -16.32 10.28
CA THR A 115 11.05 -16.88 9.50
C THR A 115 10.89 -18.40 9.42
N LEU A 116 10.73 -18.93 8.21
CA LEU A 116 10.66 -20.37 7.95
C LEU A 116 11.90 -20.81 7.15
N ALA A 117 12.73 -21.68 7.72
CA ALA A 117 13.97 -22.16 7.09
C ALA A 117 14.88 -21.01 6.56
N GLY A 118 14.98 -19.91 7.33
CA GLY A 118 15.79 -18.74 6.96
C GLY A 118 15.13 -17.77 5.96
N HIS A 119 13.90 -18.04 5.52
CA HIS A 119 13.17 -17.19 4.59
C HIS A 119 12.04 -16.43 5.32
N PRO A 120 11.90 -15.11 5.12
CA PRO A 120 10.76 -14.37 5.67
C PRO A 120 9.46 -14.84 5.01
N VAL A 121 8.46 -15.15 5.82
CA VAL A 121 7.13 -15.61 5.37
C VAL A 121 6.04 -14.83 6.10
N THR A 122 4.95 -14.53 5.39
CA THR A 122 3.73 -14.00 6.01
C THR A 122 2.86 -15.17 6.45
N VAL A 123 2.60 -15.28 7.76
CA VAL A 123 1.76 -16.33 8.34
C VAL A 123 0.37 -15.77 8.60
N VAL A 124 -0.65 -16.51 8.15
CA VAL A 124 -2.07 -16.23 8.44
C VAL A 124 -2.63 -17.36 9.28
N SER A 125 -3.04 -17.04 10.50
CA SER A 125 -3.64 -18.01 11.40
C SER A 125 -5.17 -17.90 11.34
N PRO A 126 -5.92 -19.02 11.38
CA PRO A 126 -7.36 -18.93 11.62
C PRO A 126 -7.60 -18.35 13.02
N LYS A 127 -8.66 -17.55 13.20
CA LYS A 127 -9.15 -17.24 14.54
C LYS A 127 -9.45 -18.54 15.27
N GLU A 128 -8.75 -18.80 16.38
CA GLU A 128 -9.22 -19.81 17.32
C GLU A 128 -10.64 -19.42 17.75
N LYS A 129 -11.60 -20.29 17.46
CA LYS A 129 -12.94 -20.19 18.04
C LYS A 129 -12.79 -20.48 19.53
N ILE A 130 -12.58 -19.42 20.32
CA ILE A 130 -12.58 -19.38 21.80
C ILE A 130 -13.91 -19.92 22.43
N TRP A 131 -14.86 -20.38 21.61
CA TRP A 131 -16.23 -20.73 22.01
C TRP A 131 -16.50 -22.25 22.15
N TRP A 132 -15.49 -23.12 22.15
CA TRP A 132 -15.70 -24.56 22.35
C TRP A 132 -15.56 -25.06 23.80
N TRP A 133 -15.21 -24.19 24.77
CA TRP A 133 -15.06 -24.58 26.18
C TRP A 133 -16.30 -24.30 27.06
N LEU A 134 -17.25 -23.48 26.62
CA LEU A 134 -18.44 -23.15 27.43
C LEU A 134 -19.63 -24.13 27.27
N PHE A 135 -19.42 -25.27 26.59
CA PHE A 135 -20.47 -26.29 26.37
C PHE A 135 -20.02 -27.73 26.69
N GLN A 136 -19.10 -27.92 27.64
CA GLN A 136 -18.80 -29.24 28.19
C GLN A 136 -19.03 -29.29 29.70
#